data_AF-A0A846H869-F1
#
_entry.id   AF-A0A846H869-F1
#
_cell.length_a   1.000
_cell.length_b   1.000
_cell.length_c   1.000
_cell.angle_alpha   90.00
_cell.angle_beta   90.00
_cell.angle_gamma   90.00
#
_symmetry.space_group_name_H-M   'P 1'
#
loop_
_entity.id
_entity.type
_entity.pdbx_description
1 polymer ?
#
loop_
_entity_poly.entity_id
_entity_poly.type
_entity_poly.pdbx_seq_one_letter_code
_entity_poly.pdbx_strand_id
1 'polypeptide(L)'
;MGTPHLHKLLNQNHLVQAIHTAVKGRARYKVNGLHYSEAFKRYLESRLLEQEIILQARANSYTGNVLVIFHPDKSLKAIALLIQEIVLDYRKKCSKSLAATQSQSVAAVIKDSNLHFFDTKENTAFQKGNNRNIFDFARYQISMQRQLDQTGSQFIPVLGAVCALVCGTGLLYAYNLDEAILLSIQKLHTPLLDRLLLSITFLGDPLFMLISSFGLAISPLYHNRRWQATILGIAGVGAILLNCLMKILFGRARPALWKHIINVGQHSFPSGHAMVSIVIYGFTGYILALEFPQWRLRIYALTVVLIAAIGFSRLYLGVHWLTDVTAGYAAGLVWLIVCILSLESQQKKRSLLEAG
;
A
#
# COMPACT_ATOMS: atom_id res chain seq x y z
N MET A 1 -15.83 36.48 -40.80
CA MET A 1 -16.51 35.78 -39.69
C MET A 1 -16.31 34.28 -39.89
N GLY A 2 -15.89 33.56 -38.84
CA GLY A 2 -15.97 32.09 -38.84
C GLY A 2 -14.67 31.29 -38.89
N THR A 3 -13.72 31.48 -37.97
CA THR A 3 -12.86 30.36 -37.50
C THR A 3 -12.60 30.39 -35.98
N PRO A 4 -13.62 30.43 -35.10
CA PRO A 4 -13.38 30.22 -33.65
C PRO A 4 -13.00 28.77 -33.31
N HIS A 5 -13.04 27.85 -34.29
CA HIS A 5 -12.96 26.41 -34.05
C HIS A 5 -11.54 25.83 -34.07
N LEU A 6 -10.58 26.47 -34.76
CA LEU A 6 -9.20 25.97 -34.87
C LEU A 6 -8.37 26.29 -33.61
N HIS A 7 -8.62 27.45 -33.00
CA HIS A 7 -7.95 27.85 -31.76
C HIS A 7 -8.42 27.02 -30.54
N LYS A 8 -9.61 26.40 -30.62
CA LYS A 8 -10.16 25.55 -29.54
C LYS A 8 -9.72 24.09 -29.66
N LEU A 9 -9.41 23.61 -30.87
CA LEU A 9 -8.93 22.24 -31.12
C LEU A 9 -7.45 22.03 -30.79
N LEU A 10 -6.60 23.05 -30.95
CA LEU A 10 -5.17 22.96 -30.60
C LEU A 10 -4.89 23.00 -29.09
N ASN A 11 -5.88 23.42 -28.28
CA ASN A 11 -5.75 23.49 -26.83
C ASN A 11 -6.23 22.21 -26.10
N GLN A 12 -6.62 21.16 -26.84
CA GLN A 12 -7.21 19.94 -26.26
C GLN A 12 -6.34 18.67 -26.37
N ASN A 13 -5.15 18.73 -26.99
CA ASN A 13 -4.20 17.61 -26.98
C ASN A 13 -2.97 17.92 -26.12
N HIS A 14 -3.15 17.91 -24.80
CA HIS A 14 -2.06 18.02 -23.83
C HIS A 14 -1.21 16.74 -23.86
N LEU A 15 -0.28 16.61 -24.80
CA LEU A 15 0.79 15.61 -24.71
C LEU A 15 1.94 16.08 -23.83
N VAL A 16 2.12 17.40 -23.74
CA VAL A 16 3.19 18.05 -22.97
C VAL A 16 2.64 19.25 -22.19
N GLN A 17 2.97 19.38 -20.91
CA GLN A 17 2.58 20.55 -20.09
C GLN A 17 3.79 21.09 -19.31
N ALA A 18 4.11 22.38 -19.45
CA ALA A 18 5.17 23.01 -18.66
C ALA A 18 4.71 23.20 -17.20
N ILE A 19 5.49 22.74 -16.22
CA ILE A 19 5.14 22.77 -14.79
C ILE A 19 5.85 23.92 -14.06
N HIS A 20 7.12 24.18 -14.38
CA HIS A 20 7.90 25.26 -13.75
C HIS A 20 8.74 25.99 -14.81
N THR A 21 8.51 27.29 -14.94
CA THR A 21 9.12 28.17 -15.94
C THR A 21 9.89 29.34 -15.32
N ALA A 22 10.13 29.31 -14.01
CA ALA A 22 10.67 30.45 -13.25
C ALA A 22 12.18 30.73 -13.48
N VAL A 23 12.90 29.86 -14.20
CA VAL A 23 14.35 29.99 -14.43
C VAL A 23 14.63 29.97 -15.93
N LYS A 24 15.22 31.06 -16.44
CA LYS A 24 15.61 31.18 -17.86
C LYS A 24 16.61 30.07 -18.19
N GLY A 25 16.35 29.30 -19.25
CA GLY A 25 17.20 28.16 -19.68
C GLY A 25 16.97 26.82 -18.94
N ARG A 26 15.99 26.73 -18.03
CA ARG A 26 15.64 25.46 -17.35
C ARG A 26 14.13 25.33 -17.19
N ALA A 27 13.56 24.25 -17.73
CA ALA A 27 12.12 23.99 -17.61
C ALA A 27 11.82 22.52 -17.31
N ARG A 28 10.71 22.29 -16.60
CA ARG A 28 10.13 20.97 -16.40
C ARG A 28 8.87 20.82 -17.23
N TYR A 29 8.76 19.72 -17.96
CA TYR A 29 7.62 19.36 -18.78
C TYR A 29 7.02 18.03 -18.31
N LYS A 30 5.71 17.92 -18.26
CA LYS A 30 4.98 16.66 -18.08
C LYS A 30 4.72 16.05 -19.44
N VAL A 31 5.11 14.81 -19.68
CA VAL A 31 4.95 14.13 -20.98
C VAL A 31 4.02 12.92 -20.83
N ASN A 32 2.88 12.97 -21.50
CA ASN A 32 1.87 11.92 -21.44
C ASN A 32 2.31 10.68 -22.23
N GLY A 33 2.37 9.53 -21.54
CA GLY A 33 2.84 8.25 -22.09
C GLY A 33 4.29 7.88 -21.71
N LEU A 34 4.98 8.74 -20.95
CA LEU A 34 6.32 8.44 -20.41
C LEU A 34 6.29 7.48 -19.20
N HIS A 35 5.12 7.29 -18.61
CA HIS A 35 4.95 6.43 -17.44
C HIS A 35 5.32 4.97 -17.75
N TYR A 36 6.27 4.43 -16.99
CA TYR A 36 6.72 3.02 -17.02
C TYR A 36 7.32 2.53 -18.35
N SER A 37 7.81 3.43 -19.21
CA SER A 37 8.49 3.07 -20.46
C SER A 37 9.95 3.55 -20.48
N GLU A 38 10.89 2.69 -20.08
CA GLU A 38 12.33 2.97 -20.15
C GLU A 38 12.83 3.09 -21.60
N ALA A 39 12.22 2.35 -22.55
CA ALA A 39 12.55 2.47 -23.96
C ALA A 39 12.19 3.86 -24.52
N PHE A 40 11.01 4.37 -24.16
CA PHE A 40 10.59 5.70 -24.55
C PHE A 40 11.41 6.78 -23.86
N LYS A 41 11.73 6.60 -22.56
CA LYS A 41 12.64 7.49 -21.83
C LYS A 41 14.01 7.61 -22.51
N ARG A 42 14.68 6.49 -22.82
CA ARG A 42 16.00 6.50 -23.50
C ARG A 42 15.93 7.16 -24.87
N TYR A 43 14.87 6.86 -25.64
CA TYR A 43 14.65 7.46 -26.94
C TYR A 43 14.45 8.97 -26.84
N LEU A 44 13.64 9.42 -25.86
CA LEU A 44 13.37 10.83 -25.61
C LEU A 44 14.63 11.59 -25.17
N GLU A 45 15.42 11.02 -24.24
CA GLU A 45 16.68 11.63 -23.79
C GLU A 45 17.71 11.72 -24.92
N SER A 46 17.87 10.66 -25.74
CA SER A 46 18.78 10.66 -26.89
C SER A 46 18.40 11.74 -27.91
N ARG A 47 17.13 11.78 -28.34
CA ARG A 47 16.67 12.71 -29.36
C ARG A 47 16.67 14.17 -28.91
N LEU A 48 16.50 14.41 -27.62
CA LEU A 48 16.63 15.76 -27.05
C LEU A 48 18.11 16.19 -27.01
N LEU A 49 19.04 15.30 -26.67
CA LEU A 49 20.48 15.62 -26.64
C LEU A 49 21.10 15.77 -28.03
N GLU A 50 20.47 15.23 -29.07
CA GLU A 50 20.88 15.44 -30.47
C GLU A 50 20.59 16.87 -30.97
N GLN A 51 19.80 17.65 -30.25
CA GLN A 51 19.52 19.04 -30.60
C GLN A 51 20.60 19.95 -30.00
N GLU A 52 21.29 20.72 -30.85
CA GLU A 52 22.32 21.69 -30.43
C GLU A 52 21.80 22.73 -29.42
N ILE A 53 20.48 22.89 -29.34
CA ILE A 53 19.78 23.83 -28.46
C ILE A 53 19.69 23.31 -27.01
N ILE A 54 19.83 22.00 -26.79
CA ILE A 54 19.62 21.34 -25.49
C ILE A 54 20.97 20.95 -24.89
N LEU A 55 21.24 21.46 -23.69
CA LEU A 55 22.46 21.19 -22.93
C LEU A 55 22.32 19.91 -22.08
N GLN A 56 21.12 19.66 -21.56
CA GLN A 56 20.86 18.48 -20.76
C GLN A 56 19.37 18.11 -20.79
N ALA A 57 19.06 16.83 -20.93
CA ALA A 57 17.72 16.30 -20.77
C ALA A 57 17.74 15.11 -19.80
N ARG A 58 16.82 15.10 -18.82
CA ARG A 58 16.55 13.93 -17.96
C ARG A 58 15.06 13.70 -17.85
N ALA A 59 14.65 12.49 -18.14
CA ALA A 59 13.27 12.03 -18.07
C ALA A 59 13.09 11.08 -16.88
N ASN A 60 11.99 11.25 -16.15
CA ASN A 60 11.59 10.38 -15.05
C ASN A 60 10.36 9.56 -15.48
N SER A 61 10.59 8.28 -15.75
CA SER A 61 9.59 7.29 -16.16
C SER A 61 8.56 6.96 -15.06
N TYR A 62 8.82 7.28 -13.80
CA TYR A 62 7.84 7.08 -12.71
C TYR A 62 6.86 8.25 -12.59
N THR A 63 7.33 9.48 -12.79
CA THR A 63 6.51 10.69 -12.60
C THR A 63 6.01 11.30 -13.91
N GLY A 64 6.48 10.83 -15.06
CA GLY A 64 6.15 11.40 -16.37
C GLY A 64 6.76 12.78 -16.61
N ASN A 65 7.69 13.20 -15.75
CA ASN A 65 8.31 14.52 -15.80
C ASN A 65 9.65 14.47 -16.55
N VAL A 66 9.90 15.51 -17.33
CA VAL A 66 11.14 15.71 -18.09
C VAL A 66 11.72 17.05 -17.70
N LEU A 67 12.96 17.04 -17.23
CA LEU A 67 13.75 18.24 -16.99
C LEU A 67 14.62 18.50 -18.22
N VAL A 68 14.51 19.70 -18.78
CA VAL A 68 15.31 20.14 -19.92
C VAL A 68 16.06 21.41 -19.55
N ILE A 69 17.36 21.43 -19.80
CA ILE A 69 18.25 22.58 -19.73
C ILE A 69 18.63 22.94 -21.16
N PHE A 70 18.39 24.19 -21.55
CA PHE A 70 18.53 24.68 -22.92
C PHE A 70 19.09 26.11 -22.92
N HIS A 71 19.58 26.58 -24.06
CA HIS A 71 20.15 27.93 -24.16
C HIS A 71 19.13 29.02 -23.76
N PRO A 72 19.53 30.02 -22.95
CA PRO A 72 18.61 31.02 -22.37
C PRO A 72 17.79 31.82 -23.39
N ASP A 73 18.26 31.91 -24.64
CA ASP A 73 17.67 32.73 -25.70
C ASP A 73 16.52 32.04 -26.44
N LYS A 74 16.12 30.83 -26.00
CA LYS A 74 15.10 30.02 -26.66
C LYS A 74 13.78 30.03 -25.91
N SER A 75 12.70 30.05 -26.69
CA SER A 75 11.32 30.08 -26.17
C SER A 75 10.92 28.72 -25.58
N LEU A 76 10.30 28.75 -24.40
CA LEU A 76 9.71 27.58 -23.73
C LEU A 76 8.72 26.81 -24.63
N LYS A 77 7.98 27.54 -25.48
CA LYS A 77 7.03 26.94 -26.43
C LYS A 77 7.74 26.11 -27.50
N ALA A 78 8.92 26.55 -27.97
CA ALA A 78 9.69 25.83 -28.96
C ALA A 78 10.19 24.48 -28.40
N ILE A 79 10.63 24.46 -27.13
CA ILE A 79 11.05 23.23 -26.46
C ILE A 79 9.85 22.27 -26.25
N ALA A 80 8.67 22.79 -25.90
CA ALA A 80 7.47 21.98 -25.78
C ALA A 80 7.07 21.32 -27.12
N LEU A 81 7.15 22.08 -28.23
CA LEU A 81 6.86 21.57 -29.58
C LEU A 81 7.87 20.49 -30.00
N LEU A 82 9.16 20.70 -29.71
CA LEU A 82 10.21 19.71 -29.98
C LEU A 82 9.95 18.39 -29.22
N ILE A 83 9.61 18.47 -27.93
CA ILE A 83 9.26 17.27 -27.14
C ILE A 83 8.04 16.58 -27.75
N GLN A 84 7.02 17.34 -28.15
CA GLN A 84 5.81 16.80 -28.78
C GLN A 84 6.12 16.11 -30.11
N GLU A 85 7.02 16.66 -30.93
CA GLU A 85 7.46 16.04 -32.18
C GLU A 85 8.15 14.69 -31.94
N ILE A 86 9.06 14.64 -30.97
CA ILE A 86 9.76 13.39 -30.59
C ILE A 86 8.77 12.33 -30.08
N VAL A 87 7.76 12.74 -29.30
CA VAL A 87 6.70 11.83 -28.83
C VAL A 87 5.91 11.26 -30.01
N LEU A 88 5.56 12.10 -30.98
CA LEU A 88 4.82 11.67 -32.17
C LEU A 88 5.64 10.75 -33.08
N ASP A 89 6.94 11.03 -33.23
CA ASP A 89 7.84 10.16 -34.01
C ASP A 89 7.99 8.79 -33.36
N TYR A 90 8.15 8.74 -32.04
CA TYR A 90 8.20 7.47 -31.30
C TYR A 90 6.93 6.63 -31.50
N ARG A 91 5.74 7.27 -31.42
CA ARG A 91 4.46 6.58 -31.66
C ARG A 91 4.33 6.06 -33.09
N LYS A 92 4.76 6.83 -34.08
CA LYS A 92 4.80 6.40 -35.50
C LYS A 92 5.78 5.24 -35.70
N LYS A 93 6.92 5.24 -35.01
CA LYS A 93 7.88 4.13 -35.05
C LYS A 93 7.30 2.86 -34.44
N CYS A 94 6.61 2.97 -33.31
CA CYS A 94 5.88 1.85 -32.73
C CYS A 94 4.77 1.34 -33.66
N SER A 95 3.95 2.21 -34.25
CA SER A 95 2.87 1.77 -35.14
C SER A 95 3.39 1.12 -36.43
N LYS A 96 4.48 1.64 -37.02
CA LYS A 96 5.16 1.01 -38.17
C LYS A 96 5.79 -0.32 -37.82
N SER A 97 6.38 -0.45 -36.62
CA SER A 97 6.90 -1.73 -36.12
C SER A 97 5.80 -2.76 -35.92
N LEU A 98 4.64 -2.37 -35.38
CA LEU A 98 3.46 -3.24 -35.28
C LEU A 98 2.90 -3.62 -36.66
N ALA A 99 2.80 -2.68 -37.59
CA ALA A 99 2.30 -2.92 -38.94
C ALA A 99 3.24 -3.80 -39.78
N ALA A 100 4.57 -3.60 -39.67
CA ALA A 100 5.56 -4.45 -40.33
C ALA A 100 5.53 -5.89 -39.81
N THR A 101 5.26 -6.06 -38.50
CA THR A 101 5.11 -7.38 -37.87
C THR A 101 3.83 -8.10 -38.35
N GLN A 102 2.74 -7.36 -38.62
CA GLN A 102 1.51 -7.91 -39.19
C GLN A 102 1.60 -8.19 -40.70
N SER A 103 2.26 -7.34 -41.49
CA SER A 103 2.44 -7.60 -42.93
C SER A 103 3.40 -8.76 -43.20
N GLN A 104 4.42 -8.96 -42.34
CA GLN A 104 5.30 -10.12 -42.43
C GLN A 104 4.61 -11.42 -42.01
N SER A 105 3.70 -11.39 -41.03
CA SER A 105 2.94 -12.59 -40.64
C SER A 105 1.91 -13.00 -41.70
N VAL A 106 1.26 -12.04 -42.36
CA VAL A 106 0.31 -12.31 -43.46
C VAL A 106 1.03 -12.76 -44.74
N ALA A 107 2.18 -12.16 -45.08
CA ALA A 107 2.98 -12.60 -46.23
C ALA A 107 3.62 -13.98 -46.03
N ALA A 108 3.95 -14.37 -44.80
CA ALA A 108 4.42 -15.71 -44.47
C ALA A 108 3.31 -16.76 -44.62
N VAL A 109 2.08 -16.44 -44.16
CA VAL A 109 0.91 -17.33 -44.30
C VAL A 109 0.50 -17.56 -45.77
N ILE A 110 0.68 -16.57 -46.64
CA ILE A 110 0.36 -16.69 -48.08
C ILE A 110 1.45 -17.45 -48.86
N LYS A 111 2.70 -17.47 -48.36
CA LYS A 111 3.80 -18.24 -48.98
C LYS A 111 3.78 -19.72 -48.63
N ASP A 112 3.17 -20.11 -47.51
CA ASP A 112 3.14 -21.49 -47.01
C ASP A 112 2.01 -22.36 -47.61
N SER A 113 1.16 -21.81 -48.49
CA SER A 113 0.07 -22.59 -49.11
C SER A 113 0.47 -23.33 -50.40
N ASN A 114 1.74 -23.31 -50.83
CA ASN A 114 2.22 -24.11 -51.96
C ASN A 114 3.59 -24.75 -51.68
N LEU A 115 3.58 -26.09 -51.76
CA LEU A 115 4.67 -27.07 -51.78
C LEU A 115 5.17 -27.67 -50.45
N HIS A 116 5.03 -29.00 -50.43
CA HIS A 116 5.65 -29.99 -49.57
C HIS A 116 7.19 -29.88 -49.44
N PHE A 117 7.70 -30.40 -48.31
CA PHE A 117 8.98 -31.10 -48.14
C PHE A 117 10.27 -30.26 -47.96
N PHE A 118 10.71 -30.02 -46.72
CA PHE A 118 11.93 -30.57 -46.08
C PHE A 118 12.24 -29.90 -44.74
N ASP A 119 12.81 -30.70 -43.85
CA ASP A 119 13.40 -30.39 -42.55
C ASP A 119 14.41 -29.22 -42.56
N THR A 120 14.40 -28.38 -41.52
CA THR A 120 15.62 -28.02 -40.76
C THR A 120 15.30 -27.16 -39.53
N LYS A 121 15.67 -27.72 -38.38
CA LYS A 121 15.85 -27.07 -37.08
C LYS A 121 16.84 -25.89 -37.18
N GLU A 122 16.39 -24.66 -37.39
CA GLU A 122 17.23 -23.50 -37.02
C GLU A 122 16.48 -22.18 -36.74
N ASN A 123 15.18 -22.07 -37.05
CA ASN A 123 14.46 -20.80 -36.88
C ASN A 123 13.67 -20.66 -35.56
N THR A 124 13.70 -21.67 -34.69
CA THR A 124 12.91 -21.72 -33.44
C THR A 124 13.56 -21.06 -32.22
N ALA A 125 14.81 -20.61 -32.30
CA ALA A 125 15.50 -19.97 -31.16
C ALA A 125 15.34 -18.44 -31.15
N PHE A 126 15.36 -17.80 -32.31
CA PHE A 126 15.37 -16.32 -32.41
C PHE A 126 13.97 -15.70 -32.26
N GLN A 127 12.92 -16.32 -32.81
CA GLN A 127 11.53 -15.87 -32.61
C GLN A 127 10.99 -16.16 -31.20
N LYS A 128 11.49 -17.21 -30.55
CA LYS A 128 11.06 -17.60 -29.20
C LYS A 128 11.64 -16.70 -28.11
N GLY A 129 12.82 -16.10 -28.34
CA GLY A 129 13.45 -15.15 -27.42
C GLY A 129 12.77 -13.78 -27.39
N ASN A 130 12.40 -13.22 -28.54
CA ASN A 130 11.81 -11.88 -28.61
C ASN A 130 10.35 -11.84 -28.13
N ASN A 131 9.55 -12.86 -28.47
CA ASN A 131 8.19 -12.98 -27.97
C ASN A 131 8.15 -13.27 -26.47
N ARG A 132 9.06 -14.09 -25.93
CA ARG A 132 9.15 -14.31 -24.47
C ARG A 132 9.36 -12.99 -23.72
N ASN A 133 10.31 -12.16 -24.14
CA ASN A 133 10.58 -10.88 -23.48
C ASN A 133 9.37 -9.93 -23.47
N ILE A 134 8.57 -9.90 -24.54
CA ILE A 134 7.36 -9.07 -24.63
C ILE A 134 6.23 -9.64 -23.77
N PHE A 135 6.01 -10.96 -23.79
CA PHE A 135 5.01 -11.62 -22.95
C PHE A 135 5.39 -11.60 -21.46
N ASP A 136 6.68 -11.62 -21.14
CA ASP A 136 7.20 -11.54 -19.77
C ASP A 136 7.14 -10.11 -19.25
N PHE A 137 7.42 -9.10 -20.09
CA PHE A 137 7.21 -7.70 -19.76
C PHE A 137 5.71 -7.36 -19.58
N ALA A 138 4.84 -7.87 -20.45
CA ALA A 138 3.39 -7.70 -20.33
C ALA A 138 2.84 -8.43 -19.10
N ARG A 139 3.31 -9.66 -18.81
CA ARG A 139 2.96 -10.36 -17.56
C ARG A 139 3.45 -9.61 -16.34
N TYR A 140 4.65 -9.04 -16.39
CA TYR A 140 5.21 -8.24 -15.30
C TYR A 140 4.41 -6.95 -15.07
N GLN A 141 4.03 -6.24 -16.13
CA GLN A 141 3.16 -5.06 -16.03
C GLN A 141 1.78 -5.42 -15.50
N ILE A 142 1.16 -6.49 -16.00
CA ILE A 142 -0.15 -6.96 -15.52
C ILE A 142 -0.05 -7.42 -14.06
N SER A 143 1.00 -8.12 -13.65
CA SER A 143 1.20 -8.51 -12.25
C SER A 143 1.44 -7.31 -11.34
N MET A 144 2.19 -6.31 -11.81
CA MET A 144 2.46 -5.09 -11.04
C MET A 144 1.22 -4.21 -10.91
N GLN A 145 0.43 -4.06 -11.99
CA GLN A 145 -0.84 -3.34 -11.98
C GLN A 145 -1.83 -4.03 -11.03
N ARG A 146 -1.94 -5.36 -11.12
CA ARG A 146 -2.79 -6.18 -10.26
C ARG A 146 -2.35 -6.14 -8.79
N GLN A 147 -1.04 -6.05 -8.52
CA GLN A 147 -0.51 -5.81 -7.18
C GLN A 147 -0.84 -4.41 -6.67
N LEU A 148 -0.69 -3.36 -7.49
CA LEU A 148 -1.05 -1.99 -7.11
C LEU A 148 -2.56 -1.85 -6.83
N ASP A 149 -3.40 -2.49 -7.63
CA ASP A 149 -4.84 -2.52 -7.44
C ASP A 149 -5.25 -3.36 -6.21
N GLN A 150 -4.58 -4.49 -5.96
CA GLN A 150 -4.80 -5.31 -4.75
C GLN A 150 -4.35 -4.59 -3.48
N THR A 151 -3.19 -3.94 -3.50
CA THR A 151 -2.66 -3.17 -2.37
C THR A 151 -3.54 -1.95 -2.11
N GLY A 152 -3.94 -1.20 -3.14
CA GLY A 152 -4.88 -0.07 -3.02
C GLY A 152 -6.28 -0.47 -2.53
N SER A 153 -6.80 -1.61 -3.00
CA SER A 153 -8.11 -2.13 -2.59
C SER A 153 -8.17 -2.56 -1.12
N GLN A 154 -7.05 -3.01 -0.53
CA GLN A 154 -7.02 -3.40 0.89
C GLN A 154 -6.84 -2.22 1.84
N PHE A 155 -6.32 -1.08 1.38
CA PHE A 155 -6.22 0.13 2.21
C PHE A 155 -7.56 0.83 2.43
N ILE A 156 -8.45 0.82 1.45
CA ILE A 156 -9.77 1.46 1.52
C ILE A 156 -10.61 0.97 2.71
N PRO A 157 -10.81 -0.36 2.91
CA PRO A 157 -11.62 -0.84 4.04
C PRO A 157 -10.97 -0.56 5.38
N VAL A 158 -9.63 -0.60 5.46
CA VAL A 158 -8.90 -0.36 6.72
C VAL A 158 -8.94 1.12 7.09
N LEU A 159 -8.72 2.01 6.13
CA LEU A 159 -8.86 3.45 6.34
C LEU A 159 -10.31 3.78 6.74
N GLY A 160 -11.29 3.17 6.07
CA GLY A 160 -12.70 3.27 6.46
C GLY A 160 -12.96 2.81 7.90
N ALA A 161 -12.36 1.69 8.33
CA ALA A 161 -12.47 1.19 9.70
C ALA A 161 -11.85 2.14 10.73
N VAL A 162 -10.66 2.69 10.45
CA VAL A 162 -10.02 3.70 11.31
C VAL A 162 -10.88 4.95 11.41
N CYS A 163 -11.37 5.48 10.28
CA CYS A 163 -12.27 6.63 10.27
C CYS A 163 -13.55 6.35 11.06
N ALA A 164 -14.17 5.19 10.88
CA ALA A 164 -15.37 4.80 11.62
C ALA A 164 -15.13 4.72 13.14
N LEU A 165 -13.99 4.17 13.57
CA LEU A 165 -13.64 4.12 14.99
C LEU A 165 -13.36 5.51 15.58
N VAL A 166 -12.67 6.38 14.83
CA VAL A 166 -12.39 7.76 15.27
C VAL A 166 -13.68 8.57 15.34
N CYS A 167 -14.53 8.53 14.30
CA CYS A 167 -15.82 9.19 14.29
C CYS A 167 -16.74 8.63 15.39
N GLY A 168 -16.78 7.31 15.56
CA GLY A 168 -17.55 6.65 16.62
C GLY A 168 -17.09 7.08 18.01
N THR A 169 -15.78 7.17 18.24
CA THR A 169 -15.21 7.70 19.49
C THR A 169 -15.66 9.15 19.73
N GLY A 170 -15.57 10.00 18.70
CA GLY A 170 -16.00 11.40 18.77
C GLY A 170 -17.49 11.55 19.08
N LEU A 171 -18.34 10.73 18.46
CA LEU A 171 -19.78 10.72 18.72
C LEU A 171 -20.10 10.24 20.15
N LEU A 172 -19.52 9.12 20.59
CA LEU A 172 -19.71 8.60 21.94
C LEU A 172 -19.33 9.63 23.01
N TYR A 173 -18.22 10.34 22.78
CA TYR A 173 -17.76 11.42 23.65
C TYR A 173 -18.70 12.62 23.60
N ALA A 174 -19.10 13.08 22.41
CA ALA A 174 -19.98 14.24 22.24
C ALA A 174 -21.36 14.06 22.92
N TYR A 175 -21.89 12.83 22.89
CA TYR A 175 -23.16 12.49 23.53
C TYR A 175 -23.02 11.99 24.98
N ASN A 176 -21.82 12.00 25.58
CA ASN A 176 -21.54 11.53 26.94
C ASN A 176 -22.09 10.12 27.24
N LEU A 177 -22.05 9.21 26.25
CA LEU A 177 -22.66 7.88 26.36
C LEU A 177 -21.83 6.89 27.19
N ASP A 178 -20.58 7.22 27.47
CA ASP A 178 -19.61 6.37 28.18
C ASP A 178 -20.14 5.86 29.53
N GLU A 179 -20.74 6.73 30.34
CA GLU A 179 -21.27 6.38 31.66
C GLU A 179 -22.52 5.49 31.55
N ALA A 180 -23.49 5.89 30.72
CA ALA A 180 -24.72 5.14 30.50
C ALA A 180 -24.46 3.71 30.01
N ILE A 181 -23.46 3.55 29.12
CA ILE A 181 -23.03 2.24 28.60
C ILE A 181 -22.41 1.40 29.71
N LEU A 182 -21.49 1.96 30.51
CA LEU A 182 -20.88 1.22 31.62
C LEU A 182 -21.90 0.77 32.67
N LEU A 183 -22.82 1.66 33.07
CA LEU A 183 -23.89 1.31 34.01
C LEU A 183 -24.83 0.23 33.46
N SER A 184 -25.04 0.21 32.15
CA SER A 184 -25.82 -0.85 31.50
C SER A 184 -25.08 -2.19 31.51
N ILE A 185 -23.77 -2.17 31.26
CA ILE A 185 -22.92 -3.37 31.29
C ILE A 185 -22.81 -3.93 32.72
N GLN A 186 -22.79 -3.06 33.74
CA GLN A 186 -22.73 -3.48 35.15
C GLN A 186 -23.88 -4.43 35.51
N LYS A 187 -25.07 -4.26 34.91
CA LYS A 187 -26.24 -5.12 35.15
C LYS A 187 -26.05 -6.55 34.65
N LEU A 188 -25.04 -6.82 33.83
CA LEU A 188 -24.72 -8.15 33.31
C LEU A 188 -23.86 -8.97 34.31
N HIS A 189 -23.44 -8.37 35.43
CA HIS A 189 -22.52 -9.02 36.37
C HIS A 189 -23.08 -10.31 36.96
N THR A 190 -22.38 -11.42 36.73
CA THR A 190 -22.68 -12.73 37.34
C THR A 190 -21.37 -13.46 37.66
N PRO A 191 -21.31 -14.31 38.72
CA PRO A 191 -20.07 -14.97 39.14
C PRO A 191 -19.41 -15.87 38.06
N LEU A 192 -20.19 -16.37 37.11
CA LEU A 192 -19.69 -17.14 35.96
C LEU A 192 -19.08 -16.21 34.91
N LEU A 193 -19.80 -15.15 34.54
CA LEU A 193 -19.34 -14.19 33.54
C LEU A 193 -18.13 -13.40 34.02
N ASP A 194 -18.04 -13.09 35.31
CA ASP A 194 -16.87 -12.48 35.95
C ASP A 194 -15.62 -13.32 35.73
N ARG A 195 -15.71 -14.63 36.02
CA ARG A 195 -14.58 -15.57 35.83
C ARG A 195 -14.19 -15.67 34.35
N LEU A 196 -15.18 -15.78 33.46
CA LEU A 196 -14.92 -15.85 32.01
C LEU A 196 -14.23 -14.59 31.50
N LEU A 197 -14.71 -13.40 31.88
CA LEU A 197 -14.13 -12.14 31.42
C LEU A 197 -12.80 -11.82 32.09
N LEU A 198 -12.56 -12.32 33.31
CA LEU A 198 -11.23 -12.32 33.92
C LEU A 198 -10.23 -13.20 33.13
N SER A 199 -10.66 -14.38 32.68
CA SER A 199 -9.83 -15.22 31.80
C SER A 199 -9.59 -14.57 30.44
N ILE A 200 -10.60 -13.95 29.84
CA ILE A 200 -10.46 -13.25 28.55
C ILE A 200 -9.55 -12.03 28.69
N THR A 201 -9.69 -11.23 29.76
CA THR A 201 -8.80 -10.07 29.94
C THR A 201 -7.36 -10.49 30.17
N PHE A 202 -7.11 -11.67 30.75
CA PHE A 202 -5.76 -12.20 30.93
C PHE A 202 -5.08 -12.47 29.58
N LEU A 203 -5.84 -12.95 28.57
CA LEU A 203 -5.33 -13.06 27.20
C LEU A 203 -4.96 -11.69 26.62
N GLY A 204 -5.63 -10.62 27.05
CA GLY A 204 -5.32 -9.24 26.70
C GLY A 204 -4.18 -8.60 27.48
N ASP A 205 -3.52 -9.31 28.40
CA ASP A 205 -2.38 -8.77 29.13
C ASP A 205 -1.19 -8.55 28.17
N PRO A 206 -0.60 -7.33 28.11
CA PRO A 206 0.48 -7.04 27.16
C PRO A 206 1.72 -7.94 27.30
N LEU A 207 2.09 -8.34 28.52
CA LEU A 207 3.24 -9.23 28.73
C LEU A 207 2.90 -10.64 28.29
N PHE A 208 1.72 -11.14 28.65
CA PHE A 208 1.24 -12.44 28.17
C PHE A 208 1.20 -12.50 26.64
N MET A 209 0.64 -11.47 26.00
CA MET A 209 0.60 -11.35 24.53
C MET A 209 1.99 -11.33 23.92
N LEU A 210 2.93 -10.57 24.48
CA LEU A 210 4.30 -10.50 23.99
C LEU A 210 4.99 -11.87 24.09
N ILE A 211 4.93 -12.52 25.25
CA ILE A 211 5.57 -13.83 25.51
C ILE A 211 4.94 -14.92 24.64
N SER A 212 3.61 -15.00 24.58
CA SER A 212 2.91 -15.98 23.73
C SER A 212 3.19 -15.76 22.25
N SER A 213 3.33 -14.51 21.81
CA SER A 213 3.73 -14.16 20.45
C SER A 213 5.16 -14.56 20.12
N PHE A 214 6.10 -14.41 21.07
CA PHE A 214 7.45 -14.97 20.93
C PHE A 214 7.43 -16.50 20.86
N GLY A 215 6.57 -17.17 21.64
CA GLY A 215 6.35 -18.61 21.59
C GLY A 215 5.81 -19.08 20.23
N LEU A 216 4.83 -18.38 19.66
CA LEU A 216 4.31 -18.64 18.31
C LEU A 216 5.34 -18.30 17.22
N ALA A 217 6.23 -17.33 17.48
CA ALA A 217 7.35 -16.97 16.60
C ALA A 217 8.49 -18.01 16.59
N ILE A 218 8.47 -19.02 17.46
CA ILE A 218 9.41 -20.15 17.41
C ILE A 218 9.24 -20.95 16.11
N SER A 219 8.00 -21.17 15.64
CA SER A 219 7.74 -21.87 14.36
C SER A 219 8.39 -21.17 13.15
N PRO A 220 8.23 -19.84 12.95
CA PRO A 220 8.99 -19.07 11.97
C PRO A 220 10.53 -19.15 12.13
N LEU A 221 11.05 -19.20 13.35
CA LEU A 221 12.50 -19.30 13.61
C LEU A 221 13.08 -20.64 13.15
N TYR A 222 12.32 -21.75 13.25
CA TYR A 222 12.69 -23.06 12.71
C TYR A 222 12.71 -23.08 11.16
N HIS A 223 11.94 -22.21 10.50
CA HIS A 223 11.85 -22.11 9.03
C HIS A 223 12.64 -20.93 8.43
N ASN A 224 13.65 -20.39 9.12
CA ASN A 224 14.47 -19.25 8.65
C ASN A 224 13.71 -17.92 8.43
N ARG A 225 12.49 -17.78 8.99
CA ARG A 225 11.65 -16.58 8.89
C ARG A 225 11.89 -15.58 10.05
N ARG A 226 13.16 -15.39 10.43
CA ARG A 226 13.59 -14.55 11.57
C ARG A 226 12.99 -13.13 11.56
N TRP A 227 12.78 -12.57 10.37
CA TRP A 227 12.23 -11.22 10.21
C TRP A 227 10.77 -11.05 10.65
N GLN A 228 9.94 -12.08 10.48
CA GLN A 228 8.55 -12.03 10.95
C GLN A 228 8.51 -11.93 12.48
N ALA A 229 9.37 -12.69 13.16
CA ALA A 229 9.53 -12.63 14.62
C ALA A 229 10.06 -11.26 15.08
N THR A 230 11.07 -10.71 14.39
CA THR A 230 11.62 -9.39 14.71
C THR A 230 10.57 -8.29 14.58
N ILE A 231 9.81 -8.29 13.48
CA ILE A 231 8.77 -7.27 13.25
C ILE A 231 7.63 -7.41 14.25
N LEU A 232 7.23 -8.64 14.61
CA LEU A 232 6.24 -8.87 15.67
C LEU A 232 6.71 -8.33 17.03
N GLY A 233 7.98 -8.53 17.37
CA GLY A 233 8.59 -7.95 18.59
C GLY A 233 8.58 -6.42 18.57
N ILE A 234 9.01 -5.82 17.45
CA ILE A 234 8.97 -4.35 17.25
C ILE A 234 7.54 -3.83 17.32
N ALA A 235 6.59 -4.53 16.72
CA ALA A 235 5.18 -4.16 16.72
C ALA A 235 4.62 -4.14 18.14
N GLY A 236 4.88 -5.18 18.93
CA GLY A 236 4.43 -5.27 20.32
C GLY A 236 5.05 -4.23 21.23
N VAL A 237 6.39 -4.11 21.22
CA VAL A 237 7.10 -3.10 22.02
C VAL A 237 6.68 -1.69 21.61
N GLY A 238 6.60 -1.41 20.31
CA GLY A 238 6.15 -0.13 19.78
C GLY A 238 4.71 0.21 20.19
N ALA A 239 3.80 -0.77 20.20
CA ALA A 239 2.43 -0.55 20.65
C ALA A 239 2.35 -0.21 22.15
N ILE A 240 3.15 -0.88 22.98
CA ILE A 240 3.22 -0.59 24.42
C ILE A 240 3.78 0.82 24.65
N LEU A 241 4.86 1.19 23.96
CA LEU A 241 5.47 2.52 24.06
C LEU A 241 4.49 3.61 23.60
N LEU A 242 3.81 3.40 22.47
CA LEU A 242 2.82 4.34 21.95
C LEU A 242 1.63 4.49 22.91
N ASN A 243 1.14 3.40 23.50
CA ASN A 243 0.10 3.46 24.52
C ASN A 243 0.54 4.25 25.75
N CYS A 244 1.77 4.03 26.22
CA CYS A 244 2.34 4.75 27.36
C CYS A 244 2.45 6.25 27.08
N LEU A 245 2.98 6.61 25.90
CA LEU A 245 3.08 8.00 25.47
C LEU A 245 1.70 8.67 25.42
N MET A 246 0.71 8.03 24.80
CA MET A 246 -0.65 8.59 24.74
C MET A 246 -1.26 8.75 26.13
N LYS A 247 -1.04 7.81 27.05
CA LYS A 247 -1.53 7.92 28.43
C LYS A 247 -0.97 9.13 29.17
N ILE A 248 0.32 9.41 28.99
CA ILE A 248 0.98 10.58 29.58
C ILE A 248 0.41 11.87 28.97
N LEU A 249 0.19 11.88 27.64
CA LEU A 249 -0.31 13.06 26.93
C LEU A 249 -1.76 13.42 27.29
N PHE A 250 -2.64 12.43 27.42
CA PHE A 250 -4.08 12.69 27.61
C PHE A 250 -4.50 12.75 29.08
N GLY A 251 -3.80 12.08 30.00
CA GLY A 251 -4.06 12.21 31.43
C GLY A 251 -5.46 11.80 31.91
N ARG A 252 -6.25 11.08 31.09
CA ARG A 252 -7.67 10.83 31.37
C ARG A 252 -7.86 9.91 32.59
N ALA A 253 -8.77 10.27 33.48
CA ALA A 253 -9.17 9.47 34.63
C ALA A 253 -9.97 8.21 34.23
N ARG A 254 -9.82 7.13 35.01
CA ARG A 254 -10.59 5.89 34.85
C ARG A 254 -12.03 6.03 35.37
N PRO A 255 -12.97 5.19 34.90
CA PRO A 255 -14.28 5.10 35.52
C PRO A 255 -14.15 4.74 37.00
N ALA A 256 -14.82 5.47 37.88
CA ALA A 256 -14.88 5.19 39.32
C ALA A 256 -16.34 4.98 39.78
N LEU A 257 -17.14 4.35 38.91
CA LEU A 257 -18.58 4.15 39.11
C LEU A 257 -18.88 3.03 40.14
N TRP A 258 -17.96 2.09 40.33
CA TRP A 258 -18.03 1.02 41.33
C TRP A 258 -16.63 0.56 41.73
N LYS A 259 -16.53 -0.23 42.81
CA LYS A 259 -15.25 -0.77 43.29
C LYS A 259 -14.64 -1.66 42.21
N HIS A 260 -13.44 -1.33 41.74
CA HIS A 260 -12.75 -2.11 40.72
C HIS A 260 -12.48 -3.53 41.20
N ILE A 261 -12.72 -4.50 40.31
CA ILE A 261 -12.39 -5.91 40.53
C ILE A 261 -10.87 -6.14 40.45
N ILE A 262 -10.14 -5.24 39.77
CA ILE A 262 -8.69 -5.30 39.59
C ILE A 262 -8.04 -3.95 39.92
N ASN A 263 -6.82 -3.98 40.47
CA ASN A 263 -6.04 -2.76 40.71
C ASN A 263 -5.33 -2.33 39.42
N VAL A 264 -5.48 -1.07 39.00
CA VAL A 264 -4.92 -0.55 37.75
C VAL A 264 -4.41 0.88 37.95
N GLY A 265 -3.31 1.24 37.26
CA GLY A 265 -2.71 2.59 37.34
C GLY A 265 -3.63 3.72 36.85
N GLN A 266 -3.23 4.97 37.08
CA GLN A 266 -4.11 6.15 37.05
C GLN A 266 -4.75 6.50 35.68
N HIS A 267 -4.05 6.28 34.56
CA HIS A 267 -4.52 6.75 33.24
C HIS A 267 -5.34 5.71 32.47
N SER A 268 -6.49 6.15 31.95
CA SER A 268 -7.48 5.33 31.23
C SER A 268 -7.30 5.35 29.70
N PHE A 269 -6.97 6.50 29.12
CA PHE A 269 -6.99 6.69 27.67
C PHE A 269 -5.60 6.56 27.01
N PRO A 270 -5.47 5.83 25.89
CA PRO A 270 -6.39 4.82 25.37
C PRO A 270 -6.18 3.47 26.07
N SER A 271 -7.15 2.55 25.89
CA SER A 271 -7.06 1.20 26.47
C SER A 271 -5.88 0.42 25.91
N GLY A 272 -4.92 0.09 26.78
CA GLY A 272 -3.72 -0.66 26.41
C GLY A 272 -4.01 -2.10 25.99
N HIS A 273 -4.95 -2.78 26.66
CA HIS A 273 -5.38 -4.12 26.24
C HIS A 273 -5.98 -4.06 24.84
N ALA A 274 -6.91 -3.14 24.58
CA ALA A 274 -7.53 -3.00 23.26
C ALA A 274 -6.51 -2.71 22.16
N MET A 275 -5.62 -1.75 22.40
CA MET A 275 -4.61 -1.31 21.43
C MET A 275 -3.58 -2.39 21.13
N VAL A 276 -2.96 -2.97 22.17
CA VAL A 276 -1.90 -3.98 21.99
C VAL A 276 -2.48 -5.27 21.42
N SER A 277 -3.72 -5.66 21.79
CA SER A 277 -4.39 -6.82 21.20
C SER A 277 -4.64 -6.68 19.70
N ILE A 278 -5.02 -5.50 19.21
CA ILE A 278 -5.13 -5.28 17.75
C ILE A 278 -3.79 -5.52 17.07
N VAL A 279 -2.71 -4.97 17.63
CA VAL A 279 -1.40 -5.05 17.00
C VAL A 279 -0.89 -6.49 17.01
N ILE A 280 -0.91 -7.14 18.16
CA ILE A 280 -0.32 -8.47 18.34
C ILE A 280 -1.17 -9.57 17.68
N TYR A 281 -2.47 -9.64 18.01
CA TYR A 281 -3.32 -10.67 17.44
C TYR A 281 -3.68 -10.38 15.98
N GLY A 282 -3.78 -9.11 15.59
CA GLY A 282 -3.96 -8.73 14.19
C GLY A 282 -2.76 -9.12 13.34
N PHE A 283 -1.53 -8.85 13.80
CA PHE A 283 -0.32 -9.22 13.05
C PHE A 283 -0.13 -10.74 13.00
N THR A 284 -0.35 -11.43 14.14
CA THR A 284 -0.30 -12.89 14.19
C THR A 284 -1.37 -13.51 13.28
N GLY A 285 -2.61 -13.01 13.32
CA GLY A 285 -3.69 -13.44 12.45
C GLY A 285 -3.39 -13.20 10.96
N TYR A 286 -2.73 -12.08 10.63
CA TYR A 286 -2.24 -11.80 9.28
C TYR A 286 -1.21 -12.83 8.82
N ILE A 287 -0.20 -13.15 9.63
CA ILE A 287 0.81 -14.16 9.29
C ILE A 287 0.16 -15.54 9.11
N LEU A 288 -0.71 -15.95 10.04
CA LEU A 288 -1.40 -17.24 9.96
C LEU A 288 -2.30 -17.33 8.72
N ALA A 289 -2.97 -16.24 8.35
CA ALA A 289 -3.79 -16.19 7.15
C ALA A 289 -2.99 -16.30 5.84
N LEU A 290 -1.72 -15.85 5.84
CA LEU A 290 -0.80 -16.07 4.72
C LEU A 290 -0.32 -17.52 4.66
N GLU A 291 -0.10 -18.16 5.81
CA GLU A 291 0.37 -19.54 5.90
C GLU A 291 -0.71 -20.57 5.60
N PHE A 292 -1.97 -20.28 5.98
CA PHE A 292 -3.12 -21.15 5.80
C PHE A 292 -4.22 -20.47 4.96
N PRO A 293 -4.00 -20.26 3.65
CA PRO A 293 -4.91 -19.50 2.79
C PRO A 293 -6.32 -20.10 2.74
N GLN A 294 -6.45 -21.44 2.83
CA GLN A 294 -7.74 -22.13 2.86
C GLN A 294 -8.58 -21.82 4.12
N TRP A 295 -7.95 -21.35 5.21
CA TRP A 295 -8.59 -21.01 6.48
C TRP A 295 -8.63 -19.50 6.75
N ARG A 296 -8.14 -18.68 5.82
CA ARG A 296 -7.95 -17.22 5.96
C ARG A 296 -9.15 -16.48 6.57
N LEU A 297 -10.36 -16.72 6.06
CA LEU A 297 -11.56 -16.04 6.55
C LEU A 297 -11.88 -16.43 8.00
N ARG A 298 -11.71 -17.71 8.36
CA ARG A 298 -11.95 -18.19 9.73
C ARG A 298 -10.92 -17.63 10.69
N ILE A 299 -9.65 -17.55 10.28
CA ILE A 299 -8.57 -16.96 11.07
C ILE A 299 -8.90 -15.48 11.37
N TYR A 300 -9.22 -14.68 10.35
CA TYR A 300 -9.58 -13.27 10.57
C TYR A 300 -10.82 -13.11 11.43
N ALA A 301 -11.86 -13.93 11.22
CA ALA A 301 -13.06 -13.89 12.05
C ALA A 301 -12.74 -14.16 13.54
N LEU A 302 -11.96 -15.21 13.82
CA LEU A 302 -11.54 -15.55 15.18
C LEU A 302 -10.66 -14.46 15.81
N THR A 303 -9.74 -13.88 15.04
CA THR A 303 -8.91 -12.75 15.50
C THR A 303 -9.77 -11.55 15.90
N VAL A 304 -10.74 -11.17 15.06
CA VAL A 304 -11.64 -10.04 15.35
C VAL A 304 -12.49 -10.33 16.59
N VAL A 305 -13.06 -11.54 16.71
CA VAL A 305 -13.86 -11.93 17.87
C VAL A 305 -13.04 -11.88 19.15
N LEU A 306 -11.80 -12.39 19.13
CA LEU A 306 -10.91 -12.36 20.30
C LEU A 306 -10.58 -10.92 20.72
N ILE A 307 -10.19 -10.06 19.78
CA ILE A 307 -9.89 -8.65 20.03
C ILE A 307 -11.10 -7.91 20.61
N ALA A 308 -12.28 -8.14 20.05
CA ALA A 308 -13.54 -7.56 20.51
C ALA A 308 -13.88 -8.04 21.94
N ALA A 309 -13.72 -9.33 22.22
CA ALA A 309 -13.95 -9.90 23.55
C ALA A 309 -12.99 -9.31 24.60
N ILE A 310 -11.72 -9.10 24.24
CA ILE A 310 -10.74 -8.45 25.11
C ILE A 310 -11.15 -7.01 25.41
N GLY A 311 -11.52 -6.21 24.40
CA GLY A 311 -11.98 -4.83 24.66
C GLY A 311 -13.25 -4.78 25.50
N PHE A 312 -14.22 -5.66 25.22
CA PHE A 312 -15.45 -5.77 25.99
C PHE A 312 -15.18 -6.12 27.46
N SER A 313 -14.24 -7.04 27.73
CA SER A 313 -13.84 -7.38 29.10
C SER A 313 -13.38 -6.15 29.91
N ARG A 314 -12.77 -5.15 29.26
CA ARG A 314 -12.31 -3.92 29.93
C ARG A 314 -13.45 -2.99 30.34
N LEU A 315 -14.52 -2.99 29.55
CA LEU A 315 -15.76 -2.27 29.88
C LEU A 315 -16.48 -2.98 31.01
N TYR A 316 -16.60 -4.31 30.91
CA TYR A 316 -17.25 -5.12 31.93
C TYR A 316 -16.58 -5.01 33.30
N LEU A 317 -15.25 -5.04 33.34
CA LEU A 317 -14.49 -4.87 34.59
C LEU A 317 -14.53 -3.42 35.12
N GLY A 318 -15.11 -2.48 34.37
CA GLY A 318 -15.29 -1.09 34.81
C GLY A 318 -14.01 -0.25 34.84
N VAL A 319 -12.98 -0.68 34.09
CA VAL A 319 -11.63 -0.09 34.17
C VAL A 319 -11.32 0.86 33.02
N HIS A 320 -12.15 0.86 31.97
CA HIS A 320 -12.03 1.73 30.80
C HIS A 320 -13.41 2.18 30.32
N TRP A 321 -13.45 3.40 29.76
CA TRP A 321 -14.60 3.91 29.03
C TRP A 321 -14.69 3.27 27.64
N LEU A 322 -15.87 3.29 27.00
CA LEU A 322 -16.02 2.75 25.63
C LEU A 322 -15.14 3.52 24.65
N THR A 323 -15.09 4.84 24.81
CA THR A 323 -14.19 5.71 24.03
C THR A 323 -12.70 5.37 24.20
N ASP A 324 -12.26 4.90 25.37
CA ASP A 324 -10.87 4.46 25.57
C ASP A 324 -10.57 3.21 24.72
N VAL A 325 -11.54 2.31 24.60
CA VAL A 325 -11.44 1.06 23.85
C VAL A 325 -11.47 1.33 22.35
N THR A 326 -12.42 2.14 21.87
CA THR A 326 -12.52 2.47 20.43
C THR A 326 -11.34 3.30 19.94
N ALA A 327 -10.83 4.23 20.76
CA ALA A 327 -9.60 4.96 20.44
C ALA A 327 -8.37 4.05 20.45
N GLY A 328 -8.30 3.13 21.42
CA GLY A 328 -7.25 2.11 21.46
C GLY A 328 -7.25 1.25 20.20
N TYR A 329 -8.44 0.86 19.72
CA TYR A 329 -8.57 0.14 18.46
C TYR A 329 -8.13 0.96 17.25
N ALA A 330 -8.52 2.23 17.15
CA ALA A 330 -8.10 3.09 16.06
C ALA A 330 -6.58 3.26 16.01
N ALA A 331 -5.96 3.60 17.15
CA ALA A 331 -4.51 3.77 17.25
C ALA A 331 -3.76 2.45 16.97
N GLY A 332 -4.28 1.33 17.50
CA GLY A 332 -3.73 0.00 17.26
C GLY A 332 -3.79 -0.40 15.78
N LEU A 333 -4.89 -0.11 15.08
CA LEU A 333 -5.03 -0.41 13.65
C LEU A 333 -4.04 0.38 12.81
N VAL A 334 -3.89 1.69 13.08
CA VAL A 334 -2.90 2.53 12.38
C VAL A 334 -1.49 1.95 12.55
N TRP A 335 -1.12 1.59 13.79
CA TRP A 335 0.19 0.99 14.06
C TRP A 335 0.36 -0.38 13.38
N LEU A 336 -0.67 -1.23 13.43
CA LEU A 336 -0.66 -2.54 12.77
C LEU A 336 -0.40 -2.42 11.26
N ILE A 337 -1.06 -1.47 10.59
CA ILE A 337 -0.85 -1.23 9.15
C ILE A 337 0.60 -0.86 8.89
N VAL A 338 1.16 0.07 9.67
CA VAL A 338 2.57 0.46 9.54
C VAL A 338 3.49 -0.76 9.66
N CYS A 339 3.22 -1.66 10.61
CA CYS A 339 3.99 -2.90 10.78
C CYS A 339 3.83 -3.85 9.58
N ILE A 340 2.62 -4.04 9.05
CA ILE A 340 2.36 -4.90 7.88
C ILE A 340 3.08 -4.35 6.64
N LEU A 341 2.97 -3.03 6.38
CA LEU A 341 3.65 -2.40 5.24
C LEU A 341 5.17 -2.47 5.34
N SER A 342 5.69 -2.34 6.56
CA SER A 342 7.11 -2.54 6.83
C SER A 342 7.53 -3.98 6.48
N LEU A 343 6.75 -4.98 6.89
CA LEU A 343 7.00 -6.39 6.54
C LEU A 343 6.99 -6.63 5.03
N GLU A 344 5.97 -6.17 4.32
CA GLU A 344 5.85 -6.32 2.86
C GLU A 344 7.00 -5.63 2.11
N SER A 345 7.39 -4.43 2.55
CA SER A 345 8.51 -3.68 1.96
C SER A 345 9.84 -4.43 2.11
N GLN A 346 10.10 -5.01 3.29
CA GLN A 346 11.31 -5.81 3.53
C GLN A 346 11.32 -7.10 2.70
N GLN A 347 10.18 -7.77 2.57
CA GLN A 347 10.05 -8.96 1.72
C GLN A 347 10.35 -8.64 0.25
N LYS A 348 9.78 -7.55 -0.28
CA LYS A 348 10.00 -7.11 -1.66
C LYS A 348 11.45 -6.73 -1.92
N LYS A 349 12.09 -6.01 -1.00
CA LYS A 349 13.51 -5.65 -1.13
C LYS A 349 14.38 -6.89 -1.23
N ARG A 350 14.07 -7.93 -0.44
CA ARG A 350 14.84 -9.18 -0.43
C ARG A 350 14.65 -10.01 -1.69
N SER A 351 13.42 -10.14 -2.20
CA SER A 351 13.19 -10.86 -3.46
C SER A 351 13.93 -10.24 -4.64
N LEU A 352 14.16 -8.91 -4.62
CA LEU A 352 14.96 -8.22 -5.63
C LEU A 352 16.46 -8.49 -5.49
N LEU A 353 16.96 -8.64 -4.25
CA LEU A 353 18.37 -8.96 -3.98
C LEU A 353 18.70 -10.43 -4.27
N GLU A 354 17.72 -11.34 -4.16
CA GLU A 354 17.90 -12.76 -4.49
C GLU A 354 17.77 -13.04 -6.01
N ALA A 355 17.19 -12.09 -6.77
CA ALA A 355 16.94 -12.23 -8.21
C ALA A 355 17.97 -11.51 -9.11
N GLY A 356 18.85 -10.67 -8.55
CA GLY A 356 19.93 -9.98 -9.25
C GLY A 356 21.28 -10.46 -8.76
#